data_AF-A0A1C4UL76-F1
#
_entry.id   AF-A0A1C4UL76-F1
#
_cell.length_a   1.000
_cell.length_b   1.000
_cell.length_c   1.000
_cell.angle_alpha   90.00
_cell.angle_beta   90.00
_cell.angle_gamma   90.00
#
_symmetry.space_group_name_H-M   'P 1'
#
loop_
_entity.id
_entity.type
_entity.pdbx_description
1 polymer ?
#
loop_
_entity_poly.entity_id
_entity_poly.type
_entity_poly.pdbx_seq_one_letter_code
_entity_poly.pdbx_strand_id
1 'polypeptide(L)' 'MNVELTPLPGIGLRRMFTTAEGRRVGVVTHHPGGRRDLVYESDDDPDATCCLTLTRSEAIALAGLLGILDVVDVAEPSRA' A
#
# COMPACT_ATOMS: atom_id res chain seq x y z
N MET A 1 -0.17 7.06 14.27
CA MET A 1 0.54 6.70 13.04
C MET A 1 0.86 7.99 12.28
N ASN A 2 2.12 8.21 11.88
CA ASN A 2 2.51 9.40 11.11
C ASN A 2 2.60 9.04 9.62
N VAL A 3 2.03 9.88 8.75
CA VAL A 3 2.06 9.67 7.30
C VAL A 3 2.87 10.79 6.66
N GLU A 4 3.98 10.42 6.03
CA GLU A 4 4.84 11.34 5.29
C GLU A 4 4.26 11.58 3.90
N LEU A 5 4.17 12.86 3.52
CA LEU A 5 3.67 13.33 2.24
C LEU A 5 4.83 13.88 1.43
N THR A 6 5.19 13.20 0.34
CA THR A 6 6.22 13.66 -0.59
C THR A 6 5.57 14.03 -1.92
N PRO A 7 5.51 15.32 -2.30
CA PRO A 7 5.13 15.68 -3.66
C PRO A 7 6.19 15.17 -4.63
N LEU A 8 5.76 14.55 -5.73
CA LEU A 8 6.61 14.06 -6.81
C LEU A 8 6.34 14.91 -8.06
N PRO A 9 7.18 15.91 -8.36
CA PRO A 9 6.96 16.80 -9.50
C PRO A 9 6.78 16.02 -10.82
N GLY A 10 5.70 16.30 -11.54
CA GLY A 10 5.39 15.64 -12.81
C GLY A 10 4.85 14.20 -12.70
N ILE A 11 4.82 13.61 -11.50
CA ILE A 11 4.32 12.26 -11.25
C ILE A 11 3.05 12.32 -10.41
N GLY A 12 3.09 13.00 -9.26
CA GLY A 12 1.95 13.19 -8.39
C GLY A 12 2.32 13.30 -6.91
N LEU A 13 1.73 12.47 -6.06
CA LEU A 13 1.91 12.54 -4.60
C LEU A 13 2.18 11.16 -4.02
N ARG A 14 3.25 11.03 -3.26
CA ARG A 14 3.58 9.84 -2.48
C ARG A 14 3.18 10.04 -1.02
N ARG A 15 2.47 9.05 -0.47
CA ARG A 15 2.13 8.96 0.95
C ARG A 15 2.80 7.72 1.51
N MET A 16 3.67 7.86 2.49
CA MET A 16 4.35 6.73 3.14
C MET A 16 4.07 6.74 4.64
N PHE A 17 4.01 5.58 5.27
CA PHE A 17 4.03 5.44 6.71
C PHE A 17 4.87 4.23 7.10
N THR A 18 5.32 4.24 8.35
CA THR A 18 6.01 3.10 8.94
C THR A 18 5.01 2.30 9.78
N THR A 19 4.94 1.01 9.50
CA THR A 19 4.13 0.04 10.26
C THR A 19 4.72 -0.16 11.66
N ALA A 20 3.97 -0.81 12.56
CA ALA A 20 4.47 -1.15 13.89
C ALA A 20 5.69 -2.08 13.86
N GLU A 21 5.82 -2.89 12.81
CA GLU A 21 6.94 -3.79 12.56
C GLU A 21 8.17 -3.08 11.96
N GLY A 22 8.10 -1.75 11.77
CA GLY A 22 9.21 -0.97 11.22
C GLY A 22 9.29 -0.92 9.69
N ARG A 23 8.40 -1.63 8.98
CA ARG A 23 8.35 -1.62 7.50
C ARG A 23 7.71 -0.36 6.97
N ARG A 24 8.27 0.20 5.89
CA ARG A 24 7.70 1.36 5.19
C ARG A 24 6.77 0.89 4.09
N VAL A 25 5.53 1.36 4.16
CA VAL A 25 4.48 1.10 3.17
C VAL A 25 3.90 2.43 2.72
N GLY A 26 3.53 2.54 1.46
CA GLY A 26 2.89 3.73 0.97
C GLY A 26 2.25 3.62 -0.39
N VAL A 27 1.62 4.70 -0.80
CA VAL A 27 0.87 4.80 -2.05
C VAL A 27 1.34 6.02 -2.81
N VAL A 28 1.75 5.81 -4.06
CA VAL A 28 1.99 6.87 -5.04
C VAL A 28 0.71 7.05 -5.85
N THR A 29 0.16 8.26 -5.85
CA THR A 29 -0.95 8.64 -6.72
C THR A 29 -0.41 9.39 -7.92
N HIS A 30 -0.60 8.86 -9.12
CA HIS A 30 -0.14 9.49 -10.35
C HIS A 30 -1.17 10.45 -10.94
N HIS A 31 -0.71 11.60 -11.45
CA HIS A 31 -1.48 12.54 -12.26
C HIS A 31 -0.81 12.66 -13.65
N PRO A 32 -1.52 12.58 -14.79
CA PRO A 32 -2.94 12.28 -15.02
C PRO A 32 -3.19 10.79 -15.40
N GLY A 33 -4.38 10.25 -15.11
CA GLY A 33 -4.77 8.88 -15.50
C GLY A 33 -5.21 7.97 -14.34
N GLY A 34 -5.11 8.42 -13.10
CA GLY A 34 -5.67 7.70 -11.93
C GLY A 34 -4.93 6.41 -11.56
N ARG A 35 -3.77 6.16 -12.17
CA ARG A 35 -2.83 5.10 -11.78
C ARG A 35 -2.36 5.34 -10.34
N ARG A 36 -2.25 4.25 -9.59
CA ARG A 36 -1.76 4.25 -8.21
C ARG A 36 -0.74 3.15 -8.08
N ASP A 37 0.33 3.38 -7.33
CA ASP A 37 1.32 2.36 -7.07
C ASP A 37 1.39 2.15 -5.56
N LEU A 38 1.19 0.90 -5.12
CA LEU A 38 1.48 0.49 -3.75
C LEU A 38 2.96 0.17 -3.67
N VAL A 39 3.64 0.79 -2.72
CA VAL A 39 5.08 0.70 -2.54
C VAL A 39 5.35 0.15 -1.16
N TYR A 40 6.19 -0.87 -1.06
CA TYR A 40 6.57 -1.47 0.22
C TYR A 40 8.01 -1.99 0.16
N GLU A 41 8.66 -2.06 1.30
CA GLU A 41 10.01 -2.64 1.43
C GLU A 41 9.94 -4.17 1.30
N SER A 42 10.93 -4.76 0.62
CA SER A 42 11.05 -6.22 0.51
C SER A 42 11.38 -6.85 1.87
N ASP A 43 10.95 -8.09 2.05
CA ASP A 43 11.29 -8.90 3.23
C ASP A 43 12.78 -9.27 3.23
N ASP A 44 13.30 -9.63 2.06
CA ASP A 44 14.67 -10.12 1.88
C ASP A 44 15.73 -9.01 1.85
N ASP A 45 15.34 -7.79 1.50
CA ASP A 45 16.25 -6.65 1.36
C ASP A 45 15.54 -5.34 1.76
N PRO A 46 15.86 -4.75 2.92
CA PRO A 46 15.25 -3.51 3.39
C PRO A 46 15.59 -2.29 2.50
N ASP A 47 16.62 -2.37 1.65
CA ASP A 47 16.93 -1.34 0.66
C ASP A 47 16.17 -1.56 -0.66
N ALA A 48 15.64 -2.76 -0.89
CA ALA A 48 14.84 -3.06 -2.05
C ALA A 48 13.39 -2.58 -1.86
N THR A 49 12.93 -1.79 -2.82
CA THR A 49 11.55 -1.30 -2.86
C THR A 49 10.74 -2.09 -3.89
N CYS A 50 9.68 -2.77 -3.44
CA CYS A 50 8.69 -3.38 -4.30
C CYS A 50 7.56 -2.40 -4.63
N CYS A 51 7.06 -2.49 -5.86
CA CYS A 51 5.99 -1.64 -6.37
C CYS A 51 4.92 -2.50 -7.05
N LEU A 52 3.67 -2.34 -6.65
CA LEU A 52 2.51 -2.92 -7.30
C LEU A 52 1.68 -1.82 -7.95
N THR A 53 1.60 -1.83 -9.27
CA THR A 53 0.76 -0.89 -10.02
C THR A 53 -0.70 -1.32 -9.99
N LEU A 54 -1.56 -0.42 -9.54
CA LEU A 54 -2.99 -0.58 -9.43
C LEU A 54 -3.71 0.47 -10.29
N THR A 55 -4.75 0.02 -10.97
CA THR A 55 -5.75 0.92 -11.55
C THR A 55 -6.55 1.61 -10.44
N ARG A 56 -7.29 2.65 -10.81
CA ARG A 56 -8.18 3.35 -9.87
C ARG A 56 -9.17 2.38 -9.20
N SER A 57 -9.75 1.45 -9.96
CA SER A 57 -10.75 0.50 -9.48
C SER A 57 -10.15 -0.54 -8.54
N GLU A 58 -8.99 -1.11 -8.88
CA GLU A 58 -8.29 -2.08 -8.02
C GLU A 58 -7.87 -1.46 -6.69
N ALA A 59 -7.34 -0.23 -6.72
CA ALA A 59 -6.98 0.47 -5.51
C ALA A 59 -8.19 0.81 -4.61
N ILE A 60 -9.36 1.07 -5.20
CA ILE A 60 -10.61 1.25 -4.44
C ILE A 60 -11.02 -0.09 -3.81
N ALA A 61 -10.96 -1.19 -4.56
CA ALA A 61 -11.28 -2.52 -4.06
C ALA A 61 -10.35 -2.93 -2.90
N LEU A 62 -9.04 -2.72 -3.05
CA LEU A 62 -8.05 -2.99 -2.00
C LEU A 62 -8.29 -2.12 -0.75
N ALA A 63 -8.55 -0.82 -0.91
CA ALA A 63 -8.91 0.04 0.21
C ALA A 63 -10.18 -0.44 0.93
N GLY A 64 -11.14 -0.99 0.18
CA GLY A 64 -12.33 -1.63 0.74
C GLY A 64 -12.00 -2.82 1.62
N LEU A 65 -11.11 -3.72 1.15
CA LEU A 65 -10.66 -4.89 1.91
C LEU A 65 -9.83 -4.53 3.16
N LEU A 66 -9.09 -3.41 3.12
CA LEU A 66 -8.20 -3.00 4.21
C LEU A 66 -8.89 -2.21 5.33
N GLY A 67 -10.11 -1.71 5.13
CA GLY A 67 -10.75 -0.88 6.16
C GLY A 67 -12.23 -0.57 6.02
N ILE A 68 -12.93 -1.04 4.98
CA ILE A 68 -14.40 -0.87 4.86
C ILE A 68 -15.12 -2.19 5.13
N LEU A 69 -14.53 -3.31 4.73
CA LEU A 69 -14.82 -4.63 5.29
C LEU A 69 -13.78 -4.87 6.39
N ASP A 70 -14.22 -5.00 7.64
CA ASP A 70 -13.38 -5.64 8.65
C ASP A 70 -12.87 -6.95 8.06
N VAL A 71 -11.56 -7.14 8.04
CA VAL A 71 -10.95 -8.42 7.65
C VAL A 71 -11.53 -9.47 8.60
N VAL A 72 -12.49 -10.25 8.11
CA VAL A 72 -12.92 -11.46 8.77
C VAL A 72 -11.72 -12.38 8.71
N ASP A 73 -11.10 -12.61 9.86
CA ASP A 73 -10.19 -13.71 10.06
C ASP A 73 -10.98 -15.00 9.73
N VAL A 74 -10.82 -15.48 8.49
CA VAL A 74 -11.10 -16.89 8.22
C VAL A 74 -9.87 -17.62 8.70
N ALA A 75 -9.78 -17.81 10.02
CA ALA A 75 -9.00 -18.88 10.57
C ALA A 75 -9.43 -20.15 9.85
N GLU A 76 -8.56 -20.67 8.99
CA GLU A 76 -8.70 -22.04 8.54
C GLU A 76 -8.72 -22.92 9.80
N PRO A 77 -9.73 -23.79 10.00
CA PRO A 77 -9.75 -24.67 11.14
C PRO A 77 -8.51 -25.55 11.06
N SER A 78 -7.61 -25.37 12.03
CA SER A 78 -6.47 -26.21 12.34
C SER A 78 -6.80 -27.67 12.03
N ARG A 79 -6.18 -28.20 10.97
CA ARG A 79 -6.31 -29.61 10.64
C ARG A 79 -5.32 -30.38 11.51
N ALA A 80 -5.90 -31.11 12.46
CA ALA A 80 -5.25 -32.02 13.40
C ALA A 80 -4.33 -33.04 12.72
#